data_AF-A0A0C3DN67-F1
#
_entry.id   AF-A0A0C3DN67-F1
#
_cell.length_a   1.000
_cell.length_b   1.000
_cell.length_c   1.000
_cell.angle_alpha   90.00
_cell.angle_beta   90.00
_cell.angle_gamma   90.00
#
_symmetry.space_group_name_H-M   'P 1'
#
loop_
_entity.id
_entity.type
_entity.pdbx_description
1 polymer ?
#
loop_
_entity_poly.entity_id
_entity_poly.type
_entity_poly.pdbx_seq_one_letter_code
_entity_poly.pdbx_strand_id
1 'polypeptide(L)'
;MANKITFIGAGNMASAIIGGLIDSGVAPSTITATAPNDSELTSIKQRLGINTDTDNNAAVAEADVVVLAVKPQIMRNVCEALRDSVQRQQPLVISIAAGLDAGTIDQWLGGQNAMVRCMPNTPSLVGYGASGLYANANVSDAQRDVATQLMEAVGIVEWVEEEALLDAVTAVSGSAPAYFFLMFEAMEEAAVKLGLPAATARRLAIQTALGAATMAQQSDKDPATLKQNVMSPGGTTERAIQHMEEAQLRTTIADAMQACADRAQAMAKELSGS
;
A
#
# COMPACT_ATOMS: atom_id res chain seq x y z
N MET A 1 23.70 11.89 -1.03
CA MET A 1 23.78 11.50 -2.45
C MET A 1 22.37 11.16 -2.88
N ALA A 2 21.95 11.56 -4.09
CA ALA A 2 20.62 11.20 -4.58
C ALA A 2 20.64 9.71 -4.93
N ASN A 3 19.85 8.91 -4.21
CA ASN A 3 19.78 7.47 -4.44
C ASN A 3 19.22 7.20 -5.84
N LYS A 4 19.85 6.30 -6.59
CA LYS A 4 19.29 5.73 -7.82
C LYS A 4 18.25 4.68 -7.45
N ILE A 5 16.98 4.93 -7.80
CA ILE A 5 15.85 4.08 -7.45
C ILE A 5 15.37 3.35 -8.70
N THR A 6 15.42 2.02 -8.68
CA THR A 6 14.97 1.18 -9.78
C THR A 6 13.70 0.43 -9.38
N PHE A 7 12.62 0.65 -10.11
CA PHE A 7 11.36 -0.08 -9.98
C PHE A 7 11.34 -1.24 -10.98
N ILE A 8 11.28 -2.47 -10.47
CA ILE A 8 11.06 -3.66 -11.27
C ILE A 8 9.55 -3.83 -11.43
N GLY A 9 9.04 -3.47 -12.60
CA GLY A 9 7.61 -3.36 -12.89
C GLY A 9 7.12 -1.90 -12.88
N ALA A 10 6.38 -1.51 -13.92
CA ALA A 10 5.85 -0.16 -14.12
C ALA A 10 4.31 -0.05 -13.94
N GLY A 11 3.72 -0.92 -13.10
CA GLY A 11 2.27 -0.95 -12.86
C GLY A 11 1.73 0.26 -12.10
N ASN A 12 0.43 0.23 -11.76
CA ASN A 12 -0.26 1.33 -11.09
C ASN A 12 0.40 1.75 -9.77
N MET A 13 0.81 0.79 -8.93
CA MET A 13 1.42 1.12 -7.63
C MET A 13 2.81 1.74 -7.79
N ALA A 14 3.66 1.20 -8.68
CA ALA A 14 4.93 1.83 -9.02
C ALA A 14 4.72 3.24 -9.56
N SER A 15 3.78 3.41 -10.49
CA SER A 15 3.39 4.70 -11.05
C SER A 15 2.91 5.72 -10.01
N ALA A 16 2.26 5.26 -8.94
CA ALA A 16 1.82 6.10 -7.83
C ALA A 16 3.00 6.58 -7.00
N ILE A 17 3.85 5.64 -6.57
CA ILE A 17 5.03 5.90 -5.75
C ILE A 17 6.00 6.82 -6.49
N ILE A 18 6.28 6.55 -7.77
CA ILE A 18 7.15 7.39 -8.60
C ILE A 18 6.56 8.80 -8.74
N GLY A 19 5.25 8.93 -8.94
CA GLY A 19 4.59 10.23 -8.99
C GLY A 19 4.79 11.02 -7.71
N GLY A 20 4.51 10.40 -6.56
CA GLY A 20 4.71 11.02 -5.25
C GLY A 20 6.16 11.42 -4.98
N LEU A 21 7.12 10.58 -5.39
CA LEU A 21 8.56 10.91 -5.27
C LEU A 21 8.95 12.15 -6.08
N ILE A 22 8.41 12.30 -7.29
CA ILE A 22 8.70 13.46 -8.12
C ILE A 22 8.06 14.71 -7.52
N ASP A 23 6.82 14.59 -7.04
CA ASP A 23 6.10 15.69 -6.39
C ASP A 23 6.80 16.14 -5.09
N SER A 24 7.49 15.22 -4.39
CA SER A 24 8.32 15.53 -3.21
C SER A 24 9.72 16.06 -3.55
N GLY A 25 10.07 16.17 -4.83
CA GLY A 25 11.30 16.81 -5.32
C GLY A 25 12.42 15.85 -5.72
N VAL A 26 12.17 14.54 -5.76
CA VAL A 26 13.15 13.58 -6.30
C VAL A 26 13.30 13.81 -7.80
N ALA A 27 14.55 13.93 -8.26
CA ALA A 27 14.84 14.16 -9.66
C ALA A 27 14.39 12.95 -10.51
N PRO A 28 13.56 13.13 -11.55
CA PRO A 28 13.14 12.02 -12.42
C PRO A 28 14.31 11.24 -13.04
N SER A 29 15.46 11.92 -13.25
CA SER A 29 16.68 11.32 -13.79
C SER A 29 17.36 10.31 -12.87
N THR A 30 16.99 10.24 -11.58
CA THR A 30 17.49 9.24 -10.63
C THR A 30 16.53 8.07 -10.45
N ILE A 31 15.41 8.05 -11.18
CA ILE A 31 14.41 6.98 -11.12
C ILE A 31 14.40 6.23 -12.44
N THR A 32 14.43 4.90 -12.36
CA THR A 32 14.28 3.99 -13.49
C THR A 32 13.11 3.06 -13.24
N ALA A 33 12.21 2.87 -14.20
CA ALA A 33 11.18 1.83 -14.14
C ALA A 33 11.34 0.84 -15.28
N THR A 34 11.13 -0.45 -15.00
CA THR A 34 11.25 -1.50 -16.01
C THR A 34 9.94 -2.22 -16.27
N ALA A 35 9.77 -2.72 -17.50
CA ALA A 35 8.69 -3.59 -17.91
C ALA A 35 9.12 -4.44 -19.12
N PRO A 36 8.43 -5.55 -19.44
CA PRO A 36 8.86 -6.44 -20.52
C PRO A 36 8.87 -5.82 -21.92
N ASN A 37 8.15 -4.73 -22.16
CA ASN A 37 8.08 -4.07 -23.46
C ASN A 37 7.87 -2.54 -23.31
N ASP A 38 8.29 -1.80 -24.33
CA ASP A 38 8.22 -0.33 -24.35
C ASP A 38 6.79 0.23 -24.30
N SER A 39 5.79 -0.53 -24.76
CA SER A 39 4.40 -0.06 -24.76
C SER A 39 3.86 0.13 -23.34
N GLU A 40 4.29 -0.71 -22.41
CA GLU A 40 3.98 -0.59 -20.97
C GLU A 40 4.70 0.61 -20.32
N LEU A 41 5.83 1.04 -20.89
CA LEU A 41 6.67 2.13 -20.36
C LEU A 41 6.33 3.50 -20.93
N THR A 42 5.65 3.55 -22.08
CA THR A 42 5.39 4.80 -22.81
C THR A 42 4.64 5.82 -21.96
N SER A 43 3.56 5.39 -21.28
CA SER A 43 2.72 6.27 -20.47
C SER A 43 3.48 6.84 -19.26
N ILE A 44 4.21 6.00 -18.52
CA ILE A 44 4.94 6.45 -17.33
C ILE A 44 6.10 7.38 -17.71
N LYS A 45 6.81 7.08 -18.80
CA LYS A 45 7.88 7.94 -19.34
C LYS A 45 7.36 9.31 -19.74
N GLN A 46 6.25 9.37 -20.48
CA GLN A 46 5.67 10.64 -20.93
C GLN A 46 5.13 11.47 -19.76
N ARG A 47 4.48 10.82 -18.79
CA ARG A 47 3.83 11.50 -17.67
C ARG A 47 4.82 11.97 -16.60
N LEU A 48 5.85 11.16 -16.31
CA LEU A 48 6.74 11.37 -15.17
C LEU A 48 8.17 11.76 -15.57
N GLY A 49 8.56 11.62 -16.84
CA GLY A 49 9.89 12.03 -17.31
C GLY A 49 11.05 11.21 -16.74
N ILE A 50 10.78 10.01 -16.22
CA ILE A 50 11.80 9.10 -15.65
C ILE A 50 12.57 8.32 -16.73
N ASN A 51 13.65 7.67 -16.31
CA ASN A 51 14.29 6.65 -17.14
C ASN A 51 13.42 5.39 -17.20
N THR A 52 13.51 4.67 -18.32
CA THR A 52 12.79 3.41 -18.52
C THR A 52 13.67 2.42 -19.28
N ASP A 53 13.62 1.16 -18.91
CA ASP A 53 14.37 0.08 -19.56
C ASP A 53 13.52 -1.19 -19.66
N THR A 54 13.82 -2.05 -20.64
CA THR A 54 13.23 -3.39 -20.74
C THR A 54 14.12 -4.48 -20.12
N ASP A 55 15.37 -4.15 -19.80
CA ASP A 55 16.30 -5.04 -19.11
C ASP A 55 16.38 -4.71 -17.61
N ASN A 56 15.80 -5.60 -16.80
CA ASN A 56 15.86 -5.54 -15.34
C ASN A 56 17.30 -5.55 -14.80
N ASN A 57 18.20 -6.33 -15.40
CA ASN A 57 19.57 -6.47 -14.91
C ASN A 57 20.40 -5.20 -15.17
N ALA A 58 20.23 -4.61 -16.35
CA ALA A 58 20.87 -3.32 -16.68
C ALA A 58 20.41 -2.23 -15.70
N ALA A 59 19.11 -2.16 -15.39
CA ALA A 59 18.56 -1.16 -14.47
C ALA A 59 19.01 -1.35 -13.01
N VAL A 60 19.31 -2.59 -12.58
CA VAL A 60 19.79 -2.89 -11.21
C VAL A 60 21.28 -2.59 -11.05
N ALA A 61 22.07 -2.63 -12.12
CA ALA A 61 23.54 -2.55 -12.05
C ALA A 61 24.10 -1.28 -11.39
N GLU A 62 23.31 -0.20 -11.31
CA GLU A 62 23.70 1.05 -10.64
C GLU A 62 22.68 1.49 -9.58
N ALA A 63 21.76 0.63 -9.17
CA ALA A 63 20.69 0.99 -8.24
C ALA A 63 21.20 1.01 -6.79
N ASP A 64 20.86 2.06 -6.04
CA ASP A 64 21.03 2.09 -4.58
C ASP A 64 19.81 1.44 -3.89
N VAL A 65 18.64 1.56 -4.53
CA VAL A 65 17.37 0.99 -4.08
C VAL A 65 16.69 0.27 -5.24
N VAL A 66 16.24 -0.96 -4.99
CA VAL A 66 15.43 -1.75 -5.94
C VAL A 66 14.04 -1.98 -5.35
N VAL A 67 13.01 -1.47 -6.00
CA VAL A 67 11.60 -1.70 -5.63
C VAL A 67 11.01 -2.79 -6.50
N LEU A 68 10.67 -3.93 -5.90
CA LEU A 68 10.00 -5.04 -6.58
C LEU A 68 8.50 -4.78 -6.63
N ALA A 69 8.03 -4.33 -7.80
CA ALA A 69 6.66 -3.89 -8.07
C ALA A 69 5.92 -4.77 -9.10
N VAL A 70 6.41 -6.00 -9.30
CA VAL A 70 5.75 -7.01 -10.13
C VAL A 70 4.68 -7.79 -9.35
N LYS A 71 3.80 -8.46 -10.09
CA LYS A 71 2.78 -9.32 -9.49
C LYS A 71 3.43 -10.49 -8.73
N PRO A 72 2.89 -10.92 -7.58
CA PRO A 72 3.46 -12.01 -6.79
C PRO A 72 3.67 -13.32 -7.58
N GLN A 73 2.79 -13.62 -8.53
CA GLN A 73 2.82 -14.86 -9.32
C GLN A 73 4.06 -14.98 -10.23
N ILE A 74 4.70 -13.86 -10.58
CA ILE A 74 5.91 -13.85 -11.41
C ILE A 74 7.16 -13.47 -10.62
N MET A 75 7.01 -13.16 -9.31
CA MET A 75 8.07 -12.61 -8.48
C MET A 75 9.29 -13.54 -8.40
N ARG A 76 9.05 -14.86 -8.28
CA ARG A 76 10.12 -15.86 -8.22
C ARG A 76 11.02 -15.80 -9.45
N ASN A 77 10.44 -15.90 -10.64
CA ASN A 77 11.19 -15.89 -11.90
C ASN A 77 11.97 -14.57 -12.07
N VAL A 78 11.37 -13.45 -11.66
CA VAL A 78 12.03 -12.13 -11.70
C VAL A 78 13.20 -12.07 -10.72
N CYS A 79 13.03 -12.53 -9.48
CA CYS A 79 14.09 -12.52 -8.47
C CYS A 79 15.24 -13.46 -8.84
N GLU A 80 14.95 -14.67 -9.30
CA GLU A 80 15.97 -15.62 -9.75
C GLU A 80 16.79 -15.06 -10.93
N ALA A 81 16.15 -14.36 -11.87
CA ALA A 81 16.82 -13.71 -12.99
C ALA A 81 17.64 -12.45 -12.59
N LEU A 82 17.31 -11.84 -11.45
CA LEU A 82 17.99 -10.66 -10.92
C LEU A 82 19.11 -10.99 -9.93
N ARG A 83 19.17 -12.23 -9.45
CA ARG A 83 20.06 -12.69 -8.38
C ARG A 83 21.48 -12.17 -8.53
N ASP A 84 22.13 -12.43 -9.64
CA ASP A 84 23.55 -12.09 -9.82
C ASP A 84 23.79 -10.57 -9.82
N SER A 85 22.86 -9.79 -10.36
CA SER A 85 22.96 -8.33 -10.39
C SER A 85 22.72 -7.72 -9.01
N VAL A 86 21.72 -8.21 -8.28
CA VAL A 86 21.45 -7.79 -6.90
C VAL A 86 22.59 -8.18 -5.98
N GLN A 87 23.12 -9.40 -6.10
CA GLN A 87 24.25 -9.87 -5.28
C GLN A 87 25.54 -9.08 -5.56
N ARG A 88 25.73 -8.60 -6.79
CA ARG A 88 26.88 -7.75 -7.14
C ARG A 88 26.73 -6.33 -6.61
N GLN A 89 25.54 -5.75 -6.75
CA GLN A 89 25.27 -4.35 -6.41
C GLN A 89 24.98 -4.13 -4.92
N GLN A 90 24.39 -5.12 -4.24
CA GLN A 90 23.95 -5.06 -2.85
C GLN A 90 23.04 -3.84 -2.53
N PRO A 91 21.96 -3.60 -3.32
CA PRO A 91 21.05 -2.50 -3.05
C PRO A 91 20.18 -2.77 -1.81
N LEU A 92 19.54 -1.72 -1.29
CA LEU A 92 18.33 -1.91 -0.49
C LEU A 92 17.22 -2.46 -1.38
N VAL A 93 16.64 -3.60 -1.04
CA VAL A 93 15.52 -4.18 -1.78
C VAL A 93 14.22 -3.94 -1.01
N ILE A 94 13.24 -3.32 -1.67
CA ILE A 94 11.90 -3.07 -1.14
C ILE A 94 10.90 -3.87 -1.95
N SER A 95 10.14 -4.77 -1.33
CA SER A 95 9.04 -5.47 -2.00
C SER A 95 7.70 -4.88 -1.62
N ILE A 96 6.90 -4.51 -2.61
CA ILE A 96 5.51 -4.06 -2.43
C ILE A 96 4.48 -5.14 -2.79
N ALA A 97 4.92 -6.37 -3.04
CA ALA A 97 4.06 -7.47 -3.45
C ALA A 97 3.27 -8.03 -2.25
N ALA A 98 1.97 -8.28 -2.38
CA ALA A 98 1.22 -8.98 -1.33
C ALA A 98 1.58 -10.48 -1.28
N GLY A 99 1.50 -11.08 -0.09
CA GLY A 99 1.55 -12.54 0.07
C GLY A 99 2.89 -13.20 -0.27
N LEU A 100 4.02 -12.55 0.00
CA LEU A 100 5.36 -13.13 -0.11
C LEU A 100 6.22 -12.59 1.03
N ASP A 101 6.76 -13.44 1.90
CA ASP A 101 7.61 -12.96 2.99
C ASP A 101 9.00 -12.50 2.49
N ALA A 102 9.69 -11.73 3.33
CA ALA A 102 11.00 -11.16 3.06
C ALA A 102 12.03 -12.28 2.86
N GLY A 103 11.96 -13.34 3.67
CA GLY A 103 12.88 -14.47 3.60
C GLY A 103 12.80 -15.24 2.28
N THR A 104 11.59 -15.45 1.76
CA THR A 104 11.34 -16.11 0.47
C THR A 104 11.94 -15.28 -0.67
N ILE A 105 11.69 -13.98 -0.68
CA ILE A 105 12.22 -13.08 -1.70
C ILE A 105 13.75 -13.00 -1.60
N ASP A 106 14.29 -12.86 -0.38
CA ASP A 106 15.73 -12.85 -0.11
C ASP A 106 16.40 -14.11 -0.65
N GLN A 107 15.81 -15.29 -0.38
CA GLN A 107 16.31 -16.57 -0.86
C GLN A 107 16.36 -16.63 -2.40
N TRP A 108 15.32 -16.17 -3.10
CA TRP A 108 15.32 -16.14 -4.56
C TRP A 108 16.40 -15.22 -5.12
N LEU A 109 16.66 -14.10 -4.44
CA LEU A 109 17.71 -13.12 -4.73
C LEU A 109 19.12 -13.55 -4.28
N GLY A 110 19.29 -14.73 -3.69
CA GLY A 110 20.59 -15.29 -3.30
C GLY A 110 20.97 -15.15 -1.82
N GLY A 111 20.11 -14.54 -1.01
CA GLY A 111 20.24 -14.40 0.44
C GLY A 111 21.11 -13.23 0.89
N GLN A 112 21.02 -12.92 2.19
CA GLN A 112 21.82 -11.89 2.89
C GLN A 112 21.59 -10.45 2.37
N ASN A 113 20.48 -10.19 1.68
CA ASN A 113 20.16 -8.85 1.21
C ASN A 113 19.55 -8.01 2.34
N ALA A 114 19.70 -6.68 2.23
CA ALA A 114 18.92 -5.72 3.01
C ALA A 114 17.49 -5.67 2.45
N MET A 115 16.53 -6.24 3.18
CA MET A 115 15.16 -6.42 2.71
C MET A 115 14.17 -5.60 3.53
N VAL A 116 13.37 -4.79 2.84
CA VAL A 116 12.17 -4.17 3.38
C VAL A 116 10.95 -4.76 2.68
N ARG A 117 9.99 -5.22 3.46
CA ARG A 117 8.64 -5.51 3.02
C ARG A 117 7.80 -4.27 3.23
N CYS A 118 7.05 -3.89 2.21
CA CYS A 118 6.14 -2.77 2.27
C CYS A 118 4.75 -3.24 1.82
N MET A 119 3.72 -2.86 2.57
CA MET A 119 2.34 -3.13 2.21
C MET A 119 1.60 -1.79 1.99
N PRO A 120 1.75 -1.17 0.81
CA PRO A 120 1.00 0.04 0.48
C PRO A 120 -0.44 -0.29 0.10
N ASN A 121 -1.27 0.75 -0.04
CA ASN A 121 -2.67 0.61 -0.47
C ASN A 121 -3.03 1.54 -1.64
N THR A 122 -4.17 1.29 -2.28
CA THR A 122 -4.59 2.00 -3.50
C THR A 122 -4.81 3.52 -3.33
N PRO A 123 -5.20 4.07 -2.16
CA PRO A 123 -5.19 5.51 -1.91
C PRO A 123 -3.85 6.22 -2.15
N SER A 124 -2.73 5.49 -2.22
CA SER A 124 -1.44 6.04 -2.66
C SER A 124 -1.49 6.72 -4.03
N LEU A 125 -2.43 6.31 -4.90
CA LEU A 125 -2.66 6.92 -6.22
C LEU A 125 -3.11 8.39 -6.16
N VAL A 126 -3.59 8.84 -5.00
CA VAL A 126 -4.06 10.21 -4.75
C VAL A 126 -3.33 10.86 -3.58
N GLY A 127 -2.19 10.30 -3.15
CA GLY A 127 -1.36 10.85 -2.07
C GLY A 127 -1.91 10.65 -0.65
N TYR A 128 -2.94 9.82 -0.47
CA TYR A 128 -3.52 9.50 0.83
C TYR A 128 -3.30 8.03 1.21
N GLY A 129 -2.15 7.49 0.81
CA GLY A 129 -1.75 6.12 1.09
C GLY A 129 -1.54 5.85 2.57
N ALA A 130 -1.56 4.57 2.93
CA ALA A 130 -1.08 4.06 4.20
C ALA A 130 -0.27 2.81 3.92
N SER A 131 0.97 2.79 4.41
CA SER A 131 1.92 1.71 4.16
C SER A 131 2.45 1.15 5.46
N GLY A 132 2.30 -0.16 5.67
CA GLY A 132 3.03 -0.85 6.74
C GLY A 132 4.37 -1.37 6.23
N LEU A 133 5.43 -1.18 7.01
CA LEU A 133 6.78 -1.57 6.64
C LEU A 133 7.41 -2.50 7.68
N TYR A 134 8.14 -3.49 7.20
CA TYR A 134 8.96 -4.39 8.00
C TYR A 134 10.36 -4.48 7.37
N ALA A 135 11.40 -4.55 8.18
CA ALA A 135 12.78 -4.69 7.74
C ALA A 135 13.41 -5.95 8.35
N ASN A 136 14.19 -6.68 7.55
CA ASN A 136 15.05 -7.73 8.10
C ASN A 136 16.27 -7.15 8.84
N ALA A 137 16.99 -8.00 9.55
CA ALA A 137 18.15 -7.59 10.35
C ALA A 137 19.34 -7.02 9.54
N ASN A 138 19.34 -7.15 8.22
CA ASN A 138 20.40 -6.63 7.35
C ASN A 138 20.16 -5.18 6.93
N VAL A 139 18.99 -4.61 7.21
CA VAL A 139 18.67 -3.21 6.90
C VAL A 139 19.28 -2.30 7.97
N SER A 140 20.13 -1.37 7.53
CA SER A 140 20.66 -0.32 8.40
C SER A 140 19.63 0.78 8.67
N ASP A 141 19.83 1.57 9.74
CA ASP A 141 18.97 2.71 10.05
C ASP A 141 18.88 3.71 8.89
N ALA A 142 19.99 3.97 8.20
CA ALA A 142 20.01 4.84 7.02
C ALA A 142 19.15 4.28 5.87
N GLN A 143 19.15 2.96 5.67
CA GLN A 143 18.27 2.32 4.68
C GLN A 143 16.80 2.32 5.12
N ARG A 144 16.54 2.23 6.43
CA ARG A 144 15.20 2.38 7.01
C ARG A 144 14.66 3.79 6.75
N ASP A 145 15.49 4.82 6.91
CA ASP A 145 15.13 6.21 6.57
C ASP A 145 14.82 6.37 5.08
N VAL A 146 15.63 5.75 4.21
CA VAL A 146 15.39 5.76 2.75
C VAL A 146 14.06 5.09 2.40
N ALA A 147 13.75 3.93 2.97
CA ALA A 147 12.48 3.26 2.74
C ALA A 147 11.28 4.09 3.26
N THR A 148 11.46 4.74 4.41
CA THR A 148 10.45 5.64 5.00
C THR A 148 10.16 6.81 4.05
N GLN A 149 11.19 7.56 3.66
CA GLN A 149 11.05 8.69 2.73
C GLN A 149 10.41 8.28 1.40
N LEU A 150 10.75 7.08 0.91
CA LEU A 150 10.19 6.58 -0.34
C LEU A 150 8.67 6.38 -0.25
N MET A 151 8.20 5.82 0.86
CA MET A 151 6.78 5.51 1.05
C MET A 151 5.98 6.70 1.58
N GLU A 152 6.59 7.60 2.33
CA GLU A 152 5.97 8.85 2.79
C GLU A 152 5.59 9.78 1.63
N ALA A 153 6.23 9.63 0.48
CA ALA A 153 5.92 10.37 -0.73
C ALA A 153 4.49 10.15 -1.24
N VAL A 154 3.81 9.09 -0.80
CA VAL A 154 2.44 8.76 -1.21
C VAL A 154 1.46 8.56 -0.05
N GLY A 155 1.87 8.78 1.20
CA GLY A 155 1.00 8.55 2.34
C GLY A 155 1.73 8.41 3.68
N ILE A 156 1.05 7.85 4.69
CA ILE A 156 1.68 7.57 5.99
C ILE A 156 2.47 6.25 5.95
N VAL A 157 3.47 6.17 6.82
CA VAL A 157 4.31 4.98 7.01
C VAL A 157 4.22 4.53 8.47
N GLU A 158 3.92 3.26 8.68
CA GLU A 158 3.93 2.63 9.99
C GLU A 158 4.86 1.42 9.97
N TRP A 159 5.87 1.43 10.84
CA TRP A 159 6.79 0.30 10.96
C TRP A 159 6.26 -0.74 11.93
N VAL A 160 6.39 -2.01 11.56
CA VAL A 160 6.09 -3.16 12.43
C VAL A 160 7.36 -3.91 12.77
N GLU A 161 7.45 -4.39 14.00
CA GLU A 161 8.63 -5.12 14.51
C GLU A 161 8.69 -6.57 14.00
N GLU A 162 7.52 -7.17 13.73
CA GLU A 162 7.41 -8.54 13.25
C GLU A 162 6.75 -8.56 11.87
N GLU A 163 7.32 -9.33 10.94
CA GLU A 163 6.79 -9.42 9.57
C GLU A 163 5.33 -9.90 9.52
N ALA A 164 4.94 -10.81 10.41
CA ALA A 164 3.59 -11.33 10.50
C ALA A 164 2.53 -10.25 10.77
N LEU A 165 2.91 -9.11 11.35
CA LEU A 165 2.01 -7.98 11.56
C LEU A 165 1.60 -7.30 10.23
N LEU A 166 2.32 -7.54 9.13
CA LEU A 166 1.91 -7.06 7.81
C LEU A 166 0.61 -7.71 7.32
N ASP A 167 0.20 -8.87 7.84
CA ASP A 167 -1.12 -9.45 7.58
C ASP A 167 -2.23 -8.59 8.19
N ALA A 168 -2.01 -8.10 9.42
CA ALA A 168 -2.92 -7.17 10.08
C ALA A 168 -2.94 -5.81 9.36
N VAL A 169 -1.79 -5.31 8.92
CA VAL A 169 -1.70 -4.12 8.04
C VAL A 169 -2.52 -4.34 6.76
N THR A 170 -2.40 -5.50 6.12
CA THR A 170 -3.16 -5.82 4.92
C THR A 170 -4.66 -5.74 5.17
N ALA A 171 -5.13 -6.27 6.30
CA ALA A 171 -6.54 -6.20 6.68
C ALA A 171 -7.02 -4.78 7.00
N VAL A 172 -6.22 -3.95 7.68
CA VAL A 172 -6.65 -2.61 8.14
C VAL A 172 -6.47 -1.51 7.09
N SER A 173 -5.47 -1.61 6.20
CA SER A 173 -5.14 -0.54 5.26
C SER A 173 -4.99 -1.02 3.81
N GLY A 174 -4.48 -2.23 3.57
CA GLY A 174 -4.28 -2.77 2.23
C GLY A 174 -5.59 -3.02 1.48
N SER A 175 -6.42 -3.89 2.06
CA SER A 175 -7.73 -4.29 1.52
C SER A 175 -8.86 -3.36 1.94
N ALA A 176 -8.69 -2.63 3.06
CA ALA A 176 -9.74 -1.81 3.65
C ALA A 176 -10.34 -0.69 2.78
N PRO A 177 -9.66 -0.12 1.76
CA PRO A 177 -10.33 0.78 0.82
C PRO A 177 -11.60 0.17 0.21
N ALA A 178 -11.62 -1.15 -0.03
CA ALA A 178 -12.80 -1.85 -0.49
C ALA A 178 -13.94 -1.87 0.55
N TYR A 179 -13.61 -1.93 1.85
CA TYR A 179 -14.61 -1.86 2.92
C TYR A 179 -15.32 -0.50 2.91
N PHE A 180 -14.55 0.57 2.72
CA PHE A 180 -15.11 1.92 2.57
C PHE A 180 -15.94 2.08 1.30
N PHE A 181 -15.51 1.52 0.17
CA PHE A 181 -16.32 1.54 -1.05
C PHE A 181 -17.65 0.79 -0.89
N LEU A 182 -17.64 -0.37 -0.22
CA LEU A 182 -18.87 -1.09 0.11
C LEU A 182 -19.77 -0.29 1.06
N MET A 183 -19.20 0.43 2.03
CA MET A 183 -19.98 1.33 2.89
C MET A 183 -20.60 2.48 2.09
N PHE A 184 -19.89 3.07 1.13
CA PHE A 184 -20.44 4.12 0.27
C PHE A 184 -21.58 3.60 -0.61
N GLU A 185 -21.44 2.40 -1.17
CA GLU A 185 -22.49 1.73 -1.93
C GLU A 185 -23.74 1.51 -1.06
N ALA A 186 -23.58 0.94 0.13
CA ALA A 186 -24.69 0.68 1.04
C ALA A 186 -25.40 1.98 1.51
N MET A 187 -24.63 3.04 1.80
CA MET A 187 -25.17 4.35 2.17
C MET A 187 -25.92 5.00 1.00
N GLU A 188 -25.39 4.89 -0.22
CA GLU A 188 -26.04 5.39 -1.43
C GLU A 188 -27.40 4.71 -1.64
N GLU A 189 -27.44 3.38 -1.59
CA GLU A 189 -28.67 2.61 -1.74
C GLU A 189 -29.72 2.96 -0.67
N ALA A 190 -29.30 3.10 0.58
CA ALA A 190 -30.19 3.47 1.68
C ALA A 190 -30.74 4.89 1.50
N ALA A 191 -29.90 5.86 1.13
CA ALA A 191 -30.30 7.24 0.89
C ALA A 191 -31.25 7.38 -0.33
N VAL A 192 -31.06 6.57 -1.37
CA VAL A 192 -31.98 6.49 -2.50
C VAL A 192 -33.36 6.00 -2.06
N LYS A 193 -33.42 4.98 -1.20
CA LYS A 193 -34.70 4.50 -0.61
C LYS A 193 -35.38 5.57 0.25
N LEU A 194 -34.62 6.50 0.82
CA LEU A 194 -35.12 7.67 1.56
C LEU A 194 -35.50 8.86 0.65
N GLY A 195 -35.33 8.72 -0.68
CA GLY A 195 -35.79 9.70 -1.68
C GLY A 195 -34.71 10.60 -2.28
N LEU A 196 -33.42 10.39 -1.97
CA LEU A 196 -32.35 11.16 -2.61
C LEU A 196 -32.01 10.62 -4.01
N PRO A 197 -31.63 11.48 -4.97
CA PRO A 197 -30.99 11.01 -6.20
C PRO A 197 -29.66 10.33 -5.90
N ALA A 198 -29.38 9.20 -6.57
CA ALA A 198 -28.18 8.38 -6.40
C ALA A 198 -26.87 9.20 -6.42
N ALA A 199 -26.71 10.08 -7.41
CA ALA A 199 -25.51 10.93 -7.52
C ALA A 199 -25.34 11.88 -6.33
N THR A 200 -26.44 12.39 -5.75
CA THR A 200 -26.40 13.25 -4.57
C THR A 200 -26.03 12.44 -3.34
N ALA A 201 -26.66 11.28 -3.16
CA ALA A 201 -26.37 10.36 -2.05
C ALA A 201 -24.88 9.95 -2.02
N ARG A 202 -24.33 9.54 -3.17
CA ARG A 202 -22.91 9.20 -3.31
C ARG A 202 -21.98 10.34 -2.90
N ARG A 203 -22.23 11.54 -3.43
CA ARG A 203 -21.42 12.73 -3.11
C ARG A 203 -21.44 13.06 -1.63
N LEU A 204 -22.62 12.99 -1.01
CA LEU A 204 -22.78 13.25 0.43
C LEU A 204 -22.06 12.19 1.27
N ALA A 205 -22.20 10.90 0.93
CA ALA A 205 -21.55 9.81 1.66
C ALA A 205 -20.02 9.92 1.62
N ILE A 206 -19.44 10.11 0.43
CA ILE A 206 -17.98 10.25 0.26
C ILE A 206 -17.46 11.49 1.00
N GLN A 207 -18.13 12.64 0.85
CA GLN A 207 -17.70 13.87 1.53
C GLN A 207 -17.80 13.77 3.05
N THR A 208 -18.83 13.09 3.57
CA THR A 208 -19.03 12.88 5.00
C THR A 208 -17.92 11.99 5.57
N ALA A 209 -17.57 10.91 4.85
CA ALA A 209 -16.48 10.04 5.27
C ALA A 209 -15.12 10.74 5.25
N LEU A 210 -14.82 11.52 4.20
CA LEU A 210 -13.62 12.36 4.15
C LEU A 210 -13.55 13.33 5.33
N GLY A 211 -14.66 14.02 5.63
CA GLY A 211 -14.74 14.94 6.76
C GLY A 211 -14.53 14.25 8.10
N ALA A 212 -15.18 13.10 8.33
CA ALA A 212 -15.03 12.32 9.55
C ALA A 212 -13.59 11.81 9.74
N ALA A 213 -12.97 11.28 8.68
CA ALA A 213 -11.58 10.84 8.72
C ALA A 213 -10.61 12.00 8.99
N THR A 214 -10.83 13.16 8.35
CA THR A 214 -10.04 14.38 8.58
C THR A 214 -10.16 14.87 10.02
N MET A 215 -11.38 14.89 10.57
CA MET A 215 -11.61 15.24 11.97
C MET A 215 -10.89 14.29 12.92
N ALA A 216 -10.91 12.99 12.63
CA ALA A 216 -10.19 12.00 13.44
C ALA A 216 -8.68 12.18 13.38
N GLN A 217 -8.13 12.47 12.19
CA GLN A 217 -6.70 12.69 12.00
C GLN A 217 -6.19 13.95 12.72
N GLN A 218 -7.00 15.01 12.79
CA GLN A 218 -6.62 16.30 13.35
C GLN A 218 -6.96 16.46 14.83
N SER A 219 -7.64 15.48 15.44
CA SER A 219 -8.09 15.57 16.84
C SER A 219 -7.15 14.84 17.78
N ASP A 220 -6.93 15.42 18.96
CA ASP A 220 -6.30 14.73 20.10
C ASP A 220 -7.24 13.69 20.75
N LYS A 221 -8.50 13.59 20.30
CA LYS A 221 -9.51 12.68 20.83
C LYS A 221 -9.55 11.39 20.02
N ASP A 222 -9.77 10.28 20.70
CA ASP A 222 -9.98 8.99 20.03
C ASP A 222 -11.30 8.93 19.23
N PRO A 223 -11.42 7.99 18.27
CA PRO A 223 -12.64 7.83 17.47
C PRO A 223 -13.90 7.56 18.30
N ALA A 224 -13.77 6.88 19.45
CA ALA A 224 -14.91 6.60 20.33
C ALA A 224 -15.51 7.89 20.92
N THR A 225 -14.65 8.80 21.35
CA THR A 225 -15.01 10.12 21.88
C THR A 225 -15.56 11.02 20.78
N LEU A 226 -14.96 11.02 19.58
CA LEU A 226 -15.48 11.76 18.43
C LEU A 226 -16.89 11.29 18.04
N LYS A 227 -17.12 9.97 18.01
CA LYS A 227 -18.45 9.38 17.78
C LYS A 227 -19.45 9.86 18.84
N GLN A 228 -19.09 9.86 20.12
CA GLN A 228 -19.96 10.35 21.19
C GLN A 228 -20.29 11.84 21.04
N ASN A 229 -19.32 12.67 20.65
CA ASN A 229 -19.54 14.12 20.50
C ASN A 229 -20.55 14.50 19.40
N VAL A 230 -20.74 13.64 18.39
CA VAL A 230 -21.73 13.86 17.31
C VAL A 230 -23.08 13.20 17.58
N MET A 231 -23.23 12.53 18.74
CA MET A 231 -24.48 11.95 19.21
C MET A 231 -25.13 12.88 20.24
N SER A 232 -26.30 13.43 19.92
CA SER A 232 -27.16 14.07 20.92
C SER A 232 -28.06 13.02 21.59
N PRO A 233 -28.30 13.08 22.92
CA PRO A 233 -29.22 12.17 23.60
C PRO A 233 -30.61 12.17 22.95
N GLY A 234 -31.13 10.98 22.61
CA GLY A 234 -32.40 10.81 21.91
C GLY A 234 -32.41 11.22 20.44
N GLY A 235 -31.26 11.62 19.88
CA GLY A 235 -31.13 12.12 18.52
C GLY A 235 -31.07 11.04 17.43
N THR A 236 -31.06 11.48 16.17
CA THR A 236 -31.02 10.60 15.00
C THR A 236 -29.75 9.75 14.93
N THR A 237 -28.58 10.35 15.22
CA THR A 237 -27.29 9.65 15.22
C THR A 237 -27.24 8.55 16.27
N GLU A 238 -27.77 8.80 17.46
CA GLU A 238 -27.78 7.82 18.55
C GLU A 238 -28.57 6.57 18.15
N ARG A 239 -29.76 6.75 17.56
CA ARG A 239 -30.60 5.65 17.09
C ARG A 239 -29.92 4.84 15.98
N ALA A 240 -29.25 5.49 15.05
CA ALA A 240 -28.53 4.81 13.97
C ALA A 240 -27.35 3.98 14.51
N ILE A 241 -26.54 4.55 15.40
CA ILE A 241 -25.41 3.84 16.02
C ILE A 241 -25.90 2.67 16.86
N GLN A 242 -26.94 2.86 17.69
CA GLN A 242 -27.51 1.77 18.49
C GLN A 242 -27.94 0.59 17.59
N HIS A 243 -28.62 0.88 16.47
CA HIS A 243 -29.03 -0.15 15.53
C HIS A 243 -27.83 -0.90 14.91
N MET A 244 -26.75 -0.19 14.55
CA MET A 244 -25.54 -0.81 14.02
C MET A 244 -24.84 -1.72 15.05
N GLU A 245 -24.84 -1.32 16.33
CA GLU A 245 -24.28 -2.13 17.42
C GLU A 245 -25.13 -3.39 17.67
N GLU A 246 -26.45 -3.26 17.69
CA GLU A 246 -27.40 -4.39 17.79
C GLU A 246 -27.27 -5.35 16.60
N ALA A 247 -27.02 -4.81 15.40
CA ALA A 247 -26.73 -5.57 14.18
C ALA A 247 -25.30 -6.14 14.13
N GLN A 248 -24.53 -6.03 15.22
CA GLN A 248 -23.19 -6.61 15.39
C GLN A 248 -22.15 -6.12 14.37
N LEU A 249 -22.22 -4.85 13.96
CA LEU A 249 -21.28 -4.28 12.98
C LEU A 249 -19.81 -4.51 13.36
N ARG A 250 -19.46 -4.43 14.64
CA ARG A 250 -18.09 -4.66 15.12
C ARG A 250 -17.62 -6.09 14.85
N THR A 251 -18.47 -7.07 15.10
CA THR A 251 -18.18 -8.48 14.82
C THR A 251 -18.00 -8.71 13.32
N THR A 252 -18.89 -8.16 12.50
CA THR A 252 -18.80 -8.26 11.04
C THR A 252 -17.47 -7.70 10.51
N ILE A 253 -17.02 -6.55 11.02
CA ILE A 253 -15.73 -5.96 10.63
C ILE A 253 -14.57 -6.85 11.10
N ALA A 254 -14.60 -7.32 12.35
CA ALA A 254 -13.55 -8.19 12.89
C ALA A 254 -13.41 -9.50 12.08
N ASP A 255 -14.53 -10.15 11.77
CA ASP A 255 -14.55 -11.39 10.99
C ASP A 255 -14.06 -11.17 9.55
N ALA A 256 -14.44 -10.05 8.92
CA ALA A 256 -13.96 -9.70 7.58
C ALA A 256 -12.45 -9.43 7.56
N MET A 257 -11.94 -8.73 8.57
CA MET A 257 -10.49 -8.48 8.72
C MET A 257 -9.72 -9.78 9.00
N GLN A 258 -10.26 -10.67 9.84
CA GLN A 258 -9.66 -11.98 10.09
C GLN A 258 -9.61 -12.82 8.81
N ALA A 259 -10.71 -12.90 8.06
CA ALA A 259 -10.74 -13.62 6.79
C ALA A 259 -9.74 -13.05 5.76
N CYS A 260 -9.53 -11.72 5.77
CA CYS A 260 -8.50 -11.08 4.94
C CYS A 260 -7.09 -11.51 5.35
N ALA A 261 -6.77 -11.48 6.65
CA ALA A 261 -5.48 -11.90 7.18
C ALA A 261 -5.20 -13.40 6.90
N ASP A 262 -6.18 -14.26 7.14
CA ASP A 262 -6.08 -15.70 6.87
C ASP A 262 -5.80 -15.97 5.38
N ARG A 263 -6.42 -15.21 4.48
CA ARG A 263 -6.14 -15.32 3.04
C ARG A 263 -4.73 -14.86 2.69
N ALA A 264 -4.24 -13.77 3.30
CA ALA A 264 -2.87 -13.30 3.07
C ALA A 264 -1.84 -14.37 3.47
N GLN A 265 -2.05 -15.04 4.60
CA GLN A 265 -1.21 -16.16 5.06
C GLN A 265 -1.28 -17.37 4.12
N ALA A 266 -2.48 -17.73 3.65
CA ALA A 266 -2.64 -18.81 2.67
C ALA A 266 -1.91 -18.50 1.35
N MET A 267 -1.99 -17.25 0.88
CA MET A 267 -1.27 -16.81 -0.32
C MET A 267 0.24 -16.93 -0.17
N ALA A 268 0.80 -16.57 0.99
CA ALA A 268 2.24 -16.72 1.24
C ALA A 268 2.72 -18.17 1.10
N LYS A 269 1.94 -19.13 1.58
CA LYS A 269 2.23 -20.57 1.41
C LYS A 269 2.13 -21.00 -0.06
N GLU A 270 1.04 -20.63 -0.73
CA GLU A 270 0.81 -20.94 -2.15
C GLU A 270 1.91 -20.40 -3.06
N LEU A 271 2.38 -19.17 -2.81
CA LEU A 271 3.31 -18.45 -3.68
C LEU A 271 4.78 -18.76 -3.39
N SER A 272 5.13 -19.12 -2.16
CA SER A 272 6.49 -19.57 -1.82
C SER A 272 6.82 -20.95 -2.43
N GLY A 273 5.80 -21.74 -2.77
CA GLY A 273 5.96 -23.11 -3.27
C GLY A 273 6.33 -24.10 -2.15
N SER A 274 5.92 -23.78 -0.91
CA SER A 274 6.16 -24.54 0.32
C SER A 274 4.94 -25.32 0.76
#